data_AF-A0A5K4F7F5-F1
#
_entry.id   AF-A0A5K4F7F5-F1
#
_cell.length_a   1.000
_cell.length_b   1.000
_cell.length_c   1.000
_cell.angle_alpha   90.00
_cell.angle_beta   90.00
_cell.angle_gamma   90.00
#
_symmetry.space_group_name_H-M   'P 1'
#
loop_
_entity.id
_entity.type
_entity.pdbx_description
1 polymer ?
#
loop_
_entity_poly.entity_id
_entity_poly.type
_entity_poly.pdbx_seq_one_letter_code
_entity_poly.pdbx_strand_id
1 'polypeptide(L)'
;MTQTSQQIYPLSDHHLLQLATEFGDRWEHVFRQGLITDDVNPKPSTAACLPKSQIEVCRKLAPKDYTLQGYFALSRWRWFCASVGCTNKQALLTLTNAVKASGLSNTSANLQAMSNMSTSLEYV
;
A
#
# COMPACT_ATOMS: atom_id res chain seq x y z
N MET A 1 25.88 -18.96 0.91
CA MET A 1 25.47 -17.77 1.66
C MET A 1 24.56 -16.94 0.78
N THR A 2 23.26 -17.17 0.90
CA THR A 2 22.22 -16.26 0.44
C THR A 2 21.14 -16.40 1.51
N GLN A 3 21.21 -15.53 2.51
CA GLN A 3 20.05 -15.26 3.34
C GLN A 3 18.99 -14.77 2.37
N THR A 4 18.10 -15.66 1.95
CA THR A 4 16.75 -15.28 1.54
C THR A 4 16.13 -14.66 2.78
N SER A 5 16.42 -13.37 2.99
CA SER A 5 15.68 -12.51 3.88
C SER A 5 14.23 -12.79 3.57
N GLN A 6 13.53 -13.46 4.49
CA GLN A 6 12.08 -13.54 4.45
C GLN A 6 11.64 -12.11 4.20
N GLN A 7 11.09 -11.83 3.01
CA GLN A 7 10.51 -10.54 2.72
C GLN A 7 9.31 -10.44 3.67
N ILE A 8 9.57 -9.94 4.87
CA ILE A 8 8.56 -9.56 5.83
C ILE A 8 7.90 -8.38 5.14
N TYR A 9 6.85 -8.65 4.38
CA TYR A 9 6.01 -7.57 3.89
C TYR A 9 5.47 -6.83 5.12
N PRO A 10 5.48 -5.50 5.13
CA PRO A 10 5.22 -4.75 6.36
C PRO A 10 3.78 -4.94 6.85
N LEU A 11 2.88 -5.39 5.96
CA LEU A 11 1.47 -5.57 6.23
C LEU A 11 1.05 -6.99 5.81
N SER A 12 0.60 -7.77 6.80
CA SER A 12 -0.06 -9.06 6.56
C SER A 12 -1.41 -8.87 5.83
N ASP A 13 -1.95 -9.94 5.25
CA ASP A 13 -3.24 -9.87 4.53
C ASP A 13 -4.39 -9.40 5.45
N HIS A 14 -4.30 -9.70 6.75
CA HIS A 14 -5.23 -9.18 7.75
C HIS A 14 -5.16 -7.64 7.84
N HIS A 15 -3.97 -7.06 7.89
CA HIS A 15 -3.80 -5.61 7.88
C HIS A 15 -4.31 -4.99 6.57
N LEU A 16 -4.05 -5.64 5.43
CA LEU A 16 -4.56 -5.15 4.13
C LEU A 16 -6.09 -5.15 4.09
N LEU A 17 -6.73 -6.20 4.62
CA LEU A 17 -8.18 -6.30 4.66
C LEU A 17 -8.81 -5.27 5.61
N GLN A 18 -8.18 -5.03 6.76
CA GLN A 18 -8.60 -3.98 7.69
C GLN A 18 -8.50 -2.60 7.02
N LEU A 19 -7.37 -2.29 6.38
CA LEU A 19 -7.19 -1.03 5.65
C LEU A 19 -8.22 -0.88 4.52
N ALA A 20 -8.47 -1.94 3.76
CA ALA A 20 -9.47 -1.90 2.69
C ALA A 20 -10.88 -1.62 3.23
N THR A 21 -11.21 -2.18 4.40
CA THR A 21 -12.47 -1.92 5.09
C THR A 21 -12.56 -0.45 5.53
N GLU A 22 -11.47 0.10 6.08
CA GLU A 22 -11.39 1.49 6.51
C GLU A 22 -11.40 2.48 5.33
N PHE A 23 -10.88 2.09 4.17
CA PHE A 23 -10.92 2.89 2.96
C PHE A 23 -12.33 2.96 2.37
N GLY A 24 -13.07 1.85 2.40
CA GLY A 24 -14.41 1.74 1.83
C GLY A 24 -14.45 2.19 0.37
N ASP A 25 -15.46 2.97 0.00
CA ASP A 25 -15.64 3.55 -1.33
C ASP A 25 -14.52 4.53 -1.73
N ARG A 26 -13.70 4.99 -0.78
CA ARG A 26 -12.57 5.91 -1.03
C ARG A 26 -11.26 5.22 -1.39
N TRP A 27 -11.23 3.88 -1.50
CA TRP A 27 -10.00 3.15 -1.77
C TRP A 27 -9.22 3.73 -2.96
N GLU A 28 -9.88 4.01 -4.09
CA GLU A 28 -9.22 4.57 -5.26
C GLU A 28 -8.64 5.95 -5.04
N HIS A 29 -9.32 6.76 -4.24
CA HIS A 29 -8.83 8.08 -3.90
C HIS A 29 -7.50 7.95 -3.15
N VAL A 30 -7.41 7.03 -2.18
CA VAL A 30 -6.16 6.69 -1.50
C VAL A 30 -5.06 6.32 -2.48
N PHE A 31 -5.36 5.46 -3.45
CA PHE A 31 -4.37 5.08 -4.46
C PHE A 31 -3.89 6.26 -5.31
N ARG A 32 -4.79 7.15 -5.69
CA ARG A 32 -4.48 8.37 -6.47
C ARG A 32 -3.67 9.40 -5.69
N GLN A 33 -3.68 9.36 -4.36
CA GLN A 33 -2.90 10.26 -3.51
C GLN A 33 -1.41 9.91 -3.39
N GLY A 34 -0.93 8.84 -4.03
CA GLY A 34 0.52 8.58 -4.08
C GLY A 34 0.96 7.12 -4.21
N LEU A 35 0.04 6.18 -4.42
CA LEU A 35 0.38 4.76 -4.57
C LEU A 35 0.46 4.30 -6.03
N ILE A 36 -0.11 5.10 -6.94
CA ILE A 36 -0.10 4.82 -8.38
C ILE A 36 1.09 5.46 -9.10
N THR A 37 1.54 4.81 -10.16
CA THR A 37 2.54 5.31 -11.11
C THR A 37 1.98 5.31 -12.51
N ASP A 38 2.48 6.21 -13.36
CA ASP A 38 2.12 6.24 -14.76
C ASP A 38 2.71 5.02 -15.47
N ASP A 39 1.89 4.31 -16.26
CA ASP A 39 2.31 3.09 -16.97
C ASP A 39 3.47 3.34 -17.96
N VAL A 40 3.58 4.57 -18.47
CA VAL A 40 4.56 4.95 -19.51
C VAL A 40 5.81 5.61 -18.92
N ASN A 41 5.68 6.39 -17.85
CA ASN A 41 6.75 7.18 -17.25
C ASN A 41 6.76 6.98 -15.73
N PRO A 42 7.27 5.85 -15.23
CA PRO A 42 7.33 5.61 -13.80
C PRO A 42 8.18 6.68 -13.13
N LYS A 43 7.59 7.45 -12.19
CA LYS A 43 8.36 8.41 -11.40
C LYS A 43 9.34 7.62 -10.51
N PRO A 44 10.61 8.06 -10.36
CA PRO A 44 11.57 7.43 -9.45
C PRO A 44 11.23 7.63 -7.95
N SER A 45 9.99 8.02 -7.63
CA SER A 45 9.50 8.23 -6.26
C SER A 45 9.16 6.89 -5.62
N THR A 46 9.93 6.54 -4.59
CA THR A 46 10.30 5.19 -4.14
C THR A 46 9.21 4.35 -3.46
N ALA A 47 7.92 4.49 -3.82
CA ALA A 47 6.83 3.59 -3.43
C ALA A 47 5.48 3.86 -4.15
N ALA A 48 5.45 4.83 -5.07
CA ALA A 48 4.38 4.94 -6.05
C ALA A 48 4.62 3.86 -7.11
N CYS A 49 4.25 2.63 -6.80
CA CYS A 49 4.72 1.44 -7.52
C CYS A 49 3.61 0.73 -8.29
N LEU A 50 2.32 1.04 -8.05
CA LEU A 50 1.20 0.36 -8.71
C LEU A 50 0.88 1.03 -10.06
N PRO A 51 1.01 0.36 -11.21
CA PRO A 51 0.63 0.95 -12.49
C PRO A 51 -0.86 1.33 -12.50
N LYS A 52 -1.20 2.48 -13.06
CA LYS A 52 -2.59 2.99 -13.09
C LYS A 52 -3.55 2.00 -13.76
N SER A 53 -3.09 1.24 -14.75
CA SER A 53 -3.85 0.14 -15.37
C SER A 53 -4.37 -0.91 -14.38
N GLN A 54 -3.67 -1.15 -13.27
CA GLN A 54 -4.08 -2.13 -12.26
C GLN A 54 -5.32 -1.69 -11.48
N ILE A 55 -5.61 -0.39 -11.39
CA ILE A 55 -6.83 0.13 -10.76
C ILE A 55 -8.06 -0.39 -11.50
N GLU A 56 -8.04 -0.36 -12.83
CA GLU A 56 -9.14 -0.88 -13.65
C GLU A 56 -9.29 -2.40 -13.54
N VAL A 57 -8.19 -3.12 -13.35
CA VAL A 57 -8.22 -4.56 -13.09
C VAL A 57 -8.91 -4.84 -11.75
N CYS A 58 -8.56 -4.11 -10.68
CA CYS A 58 -9.18 -4.28 -9.36
C CYS A 58 -10.69 -4.00 -9.38
N ARG A 59 -11.14 -2.95 -10.07
CA ARG A 59 -12.57 -2.67 -10.27
C ARG A 59 -13.30 -3.85 -10.94
N LYS A 60 -12.71 -4.44 -11.98
CA LYS A 60 -13.30 -5.57 -12.71
C LYS A 60 -13.34 -6.87 -11.90
N LEU A 61 -12.39 -7.08 -10.99
CA LEU A 61 -12.33 -8.29 -10.16
C LEU A 61 -13.44 -8.34 -9.09
N ALA A 62 -13.88 -7.19 -8.57
CA ALA A 62 -14.91 -7.11 -7.55
C ALA A 62 -15.87 -5.92 -7.77
N PRO A 63 -16.65 -5.90 -8.86
CA PRO A 63 -17.33 -4.69 -9.35
C PRO A 63 -18.35 -4.06 -8.38
N LYS A 64 -18.80 -4.78 -7.35
CA LYS A 64 -19.80 -4.32 -6.39
C LYS A 64 -19.28 -4.22 -4.95
N ASP A 65 -18.01 -4.55 -4.72
CA ASP A 65 -17.44 -4.66 -3.38
C ASP A 65 -16.17 -3.80 -3.28
N TYR A 66 -16.32 -2.59 -2.76
CA TYR A 66 -15.22 -1.64 -2.60
C TYR A 66 -14.14 -2.15 -1.64
N THR A 67 -14.50 -2.95 -0.64
CA THR A 67 -13.56 -3.56 0.28
C THR A 67 -12.68 -4.56 -0.45
N LEU A 68 -13.27 -5.45 -1.27
CA LEU A 68 -12.50 -6.37 -2.10
C LEU A 68 -11.65 -5.65 -3.16
N GLN A 69 -12.18 -4.61 -3.79
CA GLN A 69 -11.41 -3.79 -4.74
C GLN A 69 -10.18 -3.16 -4.06
N GLY A 70 -10.36 -2.55 -2.88
CA GLY A 70 -9.30 -1.96 -2.07
C GLY A 70 -8.27 -2.99 -1.61
N TYR A 71 -8.73 -4.17 -1.17
CA TYR A 71 -7.87 -5.28 -0.77
C TYR A 71 -7.01 -5.78 -1.94
N PHE A 72 -7.60 -5.97 -3.12
CA PHE A 72 -6.85 -6.38 -4.30
C PHE A 72 -5.84 -5.31 -4.75
N ALA A 73 -6.21 -4.04 -4.68
CA ALA A 73 -5.31 -2.94 -5.00
C ALA A 73 -4.13 -2.88 -4.02
N LEU A 74 -4.38 -3.02 -2.72
CA LEU A 74 -3.35 -3.06 -1.67
C LEU A 74 -2.42 -4.27 -1.84
N SER A 75 -3.00 -5.44 -2.10
CA SER A 75 -2.23 -6.67 -2.31
C SER A 75 -1.31 -6.57 -3.53
N ARG A 76 -1.82 -6.01 -4.64
CA ARG A 76 -1.03 -5.75 -5.85
C ARG A 76 0.05 -4.71 -5.59
N TRP A 77 -0.29 -3.58 -4.96
CA TRP A 77 0.68 -2.54 -4.62
C TRP A 77 1.82 -3.07 -3.75
N ARG A 78 1.49 -3.85 -2.72
CA ARG A 78 2.49 -4.52 -1.86
C ARG A 78 3.46 -5.38 -2.68
N TRP A 79 2.93 -6.15 -3.62
CA TRP A 79 3.74 -6.98 -4.53
C TRP A 79 4.62 -6.11 -5.47
N PHE A 80 4.05 -5.09 -6.11
CA PHE A 80 4.81 -4.19 -6.99
C PHE A 80 5.92 -3.45 -6.25
N CYS A 81 5.65 -3.01 -5.02
CA CYS A 81 6.63 -2.31 -4.21
C CYS A 81 7.81 -3.22 -3.84
N ALA A 82 7.56 -4.50 -3.55
CA ALA A 82 8.65 -5.48 -3.38
C ALA A 82 9.43 -5.71 -4.68
N SER A 83 8.74 -5.82 -5.83
CA SER A 83 9.38 -6.02 -7.15
C SER A 83 10.31 -4.88 -7.56
N VAL A 84 10.03 -3.63 -7.15
CA VAL A 84 10.90 -2.47 -7.42
C VAL A 84 11.90 -2.17 -6.30
N GLY A 85 11.93 -3.00 -5.24
CA GLY A 85 12.88 -2.85 -4.14
C GLY A 85 12.55 -1.73 -3.15
N CYS A 86 11.26 -1.36 -2.98
CA CYS A 86 10.85 -0.45 -1.90
C CYS A 86 11.15 -1.10 -0.55
N THR A 87 11.76 -0.35 0.35
CA THR A 87 11.88 -0.81 1.74
C THR A 87 10.53 -0.78 2.43
N ASN A 88 10.36 -1.63 3.45
CA ASN A 88 9.15 -1.64 4.29
C ASN A 88 8.81 -0.26 4.84
N LYS A 89 9.84 0.48 5.28
CA LYS A 89 9.72 1.85 5.77
C LYS A 89 9.21 2.82 4.70
N GLN A 90 9.74 2.75 3.48
CA GLN A 90 9.27 3.58 2.36
C GLN A 90 7.81 3.26 1.99
N ALA A 91 7.46 1.97 1.94
CA ALA A 91 6.11 1.52 1.63
C ALA A 91 5.10 2.00 2.71
N LEU A 92 5.40 1.78 3.99
CA LEU A 92 4.55 2.22 5.11
C LEU A 92 4.40 3.74 5.16
N LEU A 93 5.49 4.49 4.99
CA LEU A 93 5.44 5.96 4.98
C LEU A 93 4.58 6.49 3.83
N THR A 94 4.75 5.92 2.64
CA THR A 94 3.99 6.33 1.45
C THR A 94 2.51 6.00 1.58
N LEU A 95 2.18 4.81 2.10
CA LEU A 95 0.80 4.44 2.42
C LEU A 95 0.20 5.37 3.47
N THR A 96 0.92 5.66 4.54
CA THR A 96 0.48 6.59 5.59
C THR A 96 0.17 7.97 5.03
N ASN A 97 1.05 8.49 4.17
CA ASN A 97 0.87 9.78 3.51
C ASN A 97 -0.34 9.79 2.56
N ALA A 98 -0.53 8.73 1.77
CA ALA A 98 -1.67 8.61 0.85
C ALA A 98 -3.01 8.55 1.61
N VAL A 99 -3.06 7.80 2.71
CA VAL A 99 -4.23 7.70 3.59
C VAL A 99 -4.52 9.04 4.27
N LYS A 100 -3.50 9.71 4.78
CA LYS A 100 -3.61 11.05 5.37
C LYS A 100 -4.15 12.07 4.37
N ALA A 101 -3.63 12.08 3.15
CA ALA A 101 -4.08 12.96 2.07
C ALA A 101 -5.53 12.68 1.62
N SER A 102 -6.05 11.48 1.91
CA SER A 102 -7.43 11.09 1.61
C SER A 102 -8.45 11.47 2.69
N GLY A 103 -7.98 12.10 3.78
CA GLY A 103 -8.80 12.48 4.93
C GLY A 103 -9.14 11.34 5.89
N LEU A 104 -8.49 10.18 5.77
CA LEU A 104 -8.68 9.03 6.66
C LEU A 104 -7.76 9.12 7.88
N SER A 105 -7.94 10.17 8.68
CA SER A 105 -7.02 10.54 9.77
C SER A 105 -6.82 9.41 10.80
N ASN A 106 -7.90 8.72 11.19
CA ASN A 106 -7.83 7.60 12.16
C ASN A 106 -6.99 6.43 11.61
N THR A 107 -7.23 6.03 10.36
CA THR A 107 -6.45 5.00 9.66
C THR A 107 -4.98 5.40 9.53
N SER A 108 -4.72 6.68 9.23
CA SER A 108 -3.34 7.19 9.14
C SER A 108 -2.62 7.14 10.48
N ALA A 109 -3.31 7.36 11.61
CA ALA A 109 -2.74 7.25 12.94
C ALA A 109 -2.39 5.79 13.29
N ASN A 110 -3.25 4.83 12.93
CA ASN A 110 -2.97 3.39 13.09
C ASN A 110 -1.76 2.95 12.25
N LEU A 111 -1.69 3.39 10.99
CA LEU A 111 -0.53 3.16 10.11
C LEU A 111 0.76 3.78 10.67
N GLN A 112 0.68 5.01 11.20
CA GLN A 112 1.82 5.68 11.80
C GLN A 112 2.33 4.93 13.03
N ALA A 113 1.42 4.41 13.87
CA ALA A 113 1.79 3.57 15.02
C ALA A 113 2.54 2.30 14.57
N MET A 114 2.08 1.62 13.52
CA MET A 114 2.78 0.47 12.94
C MET A 114 4.15 0.86 12.38
N SER A 115 4.26 1.98 11.66
CA SER A 115 5.53 2.47 11.12
C SER A 115 6.56 2.76 12.21
N ASN A 116 6.12 3.27 13.36
CA ASN A 116 7.00 3.51 14.51
C ASN A 116 7.47 2.19 15.13
N MET A 117 6.60 1.18 15.24
CA MET A 117 6.97 -0.15 15.75
C MET A 117 7.98 -0.87 14.84
N SER A 118 7.81 -0.80 13.51
CA SER A 118 8.75 -1.39 12.56
C SER A 118 10.14 -0.75 12.65
N THR A 119 10.20 0.57 12.90
CA THR A 119 11.48 1.28 13.07
C THR A 119 12.22 0.81 14.32
N SER A 120 11.52 0.49 15.41
CA SER A 120 12.14 -0.03 16.64
C SER A 120 12.76 -1.42 16.47
N LEU A 121 12.27 -2.24 15.54
CA LEU A 121 12.81 -3.58 15.27
C LEU A 121 14.05 -3.57 14.37
N GLU A 122 14.26 -2.52 13.58
CA GLU A 122 15.47 -2.37 12.73
C GLU A 122 16.70 -1.91 13.54
N TYR A 123 16.53 -1.53 14.82
CA TYR A 123 17.61 -1.05 15.71
C TYR A 123 18.01 -2.05 16.81
N VAL A 124 17.53 -3.30 16.76
CA VAL A 124 17.92 -4.41 17.65
C VAL A 124 18.59 -5.50 16.82
#